data_AF-A0A846BZZ5-F1
#
_entry.id   AF-A0A846BZZ5-F1
#
_cell.length_a   1.000
_cell.length_b   1.000
_cell.length_c   1.000
_cell.angle_alpha   90.00
_cell.angle_beta   90.00
_cell.angle_gamma   90.00
#
_symmetry.space_group_name_H-M   'P 1'
#
loop_
_entity.id
_entity.type
_entity.pdbx_description
1 polymer ?
#
loop_
_entity_poly.entity_id
_entity_poly.type
_entity_poly.pdbx_seq_one_letter_code
_entity_poly.pdbx_strand_id
1 'polypeptide(L)' 'MVKKYQNERGQWITELEPGEEPMGETALCVKLPKSIDNYIRNKPNRSEWMREVLVAAALAEMESNTQSD' A
#
# COMPACT_ATOMS: atom_id res chain seq x y z
N MET A 1 6.99 4.21 17.43
CA MET A 1 7.56 4.91 18.61
C MET A 1 8.13 6.26 18.20
N VAL A 2 8.25 7.18 19.16
CA VAL A 2 8.87 8.50 18.95
C VAL A 2 10.21 8.52 19.65
N LYS A 3 11.30 8.72 18.92
CA LYS A 3 12.63 8.87 19.51
C LYS A 3 12.92 10.35 19.72
N LYS A 4 13.26 10.72 20.95
CA LYS A 4 13.74 12.08 21.27
C LYS A 4 15.22 12.01 21.61
N TYR A 5 16.03 12.81 20.94
CA TYR A 5 17.47 12.91 21.21
C TYR A 5 17.95 14.35 21.06
N GLN A 6 19.06 14.67 21.72
CA GLN A 6 19.70 15.98 21.61
C GLN A 6 20.80 15.90 20.55
N ASN A 7 20.79 16.80 19.57
CA ASN A 7 21.84 16.85 18.54
C ASN A 7 23.12 17.50 19.09
N GLU A 8 24.20 17.46 18.30
CA GLU A 8 25.51 18.06 18.65
C GLU A 8 25.45 19.59 18.90
N ARG A 9 24.36 20.25 18.49
CA ARG A 9 24.09 21.67 18.70
C ARG A 9 23.21 21.94 19.92
N GLY A 10 22.93 20.93 20.74
CA GLY A 10 22.12 21.04 21.94
C GLY A 10 20.61 21.15 21.69
N GLN A 11 20.15 20.98 20.45
CA GLN A 11 18.73 21.06 20.09
C GLN A 11 18.04 19.71 20.30
N TRP A 12 16.82 19.74 20.84
CA TRP A 12 15.98 18.56 20.97
C TRP A 12 15.32 18.21 19.64
N ILE A 13 15.67 17.04 19.10
CA ILE A 13 15.07 16.48 17.88
C ILE A 13 14.08 15.39 18.28
N THR A 14 12.94 15.38 17.60
CA THR A 14 11.93 14.32 17.70
C THR A 14 11.87 13.59 16.37
N GLU A 15 12.41 12.39 16.33
CA GLU A 15 12.34 11.49 15.19
C GLU A 15 11.03 10.69 15.28
N LEU A 16 10.17 10.92 14.31
CA LEU A 16 8.94 10.16 14.12
C LEU A 16 9.28 8.94 13.28
N GLU A 17 8.81 7.76 13.70
CA GLU A 17 8.82 6.61 12.79
C GLU A 17 8.04 6.96 11.51
N PRO A 18 8.50 6.50 10.34
CA PRO A 18 7.73 6.66 9.12
C PRO A 18 6.34 6.08 9.36
N GLY A 19 5.32 6.90 9.13
CA GLY A 19 3.92 6.47 9.20
C GLY A 19 3.61 5.45 8.12
N GLU A 20 2.36 4.95 8.10
CA GLU A 20 1.90 4.14 6.97
C GLU A 20 2.14 4.90 5.65
N GLU A 21 2.56 4.16 4.62
CA GLU A 21 2.70 4.75 3.29
C GLU A 21 1.37 5.37 2.85
N PRO A 22 1.40 6.58 2.28
CA PRO A 22 0.19 7.23 1.83
C PRO A 22 -0.45 6.38 0.72
N MET A 23 -1.71 5.99 0.94
CA MET A 23 -2.51 5.33 -0.10
C MET A 23 -2.82 6.32 -1.22
N GLY A 24 -3.11 5.81 -2.42
CA GLY A 24 -3.52 6.64 -3.56
C GLY A 24 -4.74 7.50 -3.23
N GLU A 25 -4.76 8.74 -3.73
CA GLU A 25 -5.80 9.75 -3.43
C GLU A 25 -7.20 9.34 -3.91
N THR A 26 -7.29 8.44 -4.90
CA THR A 26 -8.55 7.99 -5.49
C THR A 26 -8.61 6.47 -5.61
N ALA A 27 -9.81 5.92 -5.46
CA ALA A 27 -10.04 4.49 -5.58
C ALA A 27 -10.03 4.04 -7.05
N LEU A 28 -9.45 2.86 -7.31
CA LEU A 28 -9.55 2.21 -8.61
C LEU A 28 -10.98 1.71 -8.86
N CYS A 29 -11.59 2.14 -9.96
CA CYS A 29 -12.91 1.69 -10.39
C CYS A 29 -12.81 0.82 -11.64
N VAL A 30 -13.23 -0.45 -11.54
CA VAL A 30 -13.20 -1.41 -12.66
C VAL A 30 -14.54 -2.13 -12.81
N LYS A 31 -14.90 -2.49 -14.04
CA LYS A 31 -16.08 -3.31 -14.31
C LYS A 31 -15.68 -4.78 -14.42
N LEU A 32 -16.35 -5.64 -13.67
CA LEU A 32 -16.10 -7.09 -13.65
C LEU A 32 -17.35 -7.87 -14.08
N PRO A 33 -17.20 -9.13 -14.53
CA PRO A 33 -18.33 -10.03 -14.69
C PRO A 33 -19.12 -10.17 -13.38
N LYS A 34 -20.46 -10.18 -13.48
CA LYS A 34 -21.37 -10.16 -12.31
C LYS A 34 -21.08 -11.28 -11.29
N SER A 35 -20.72 -12.47 -11.75
CA SER A 35 -20.39 -13.61 -10.87
C SER A 35 -19.18 -13.33 -10.00
N ILE A 36 -18.14 -12.72 -10.57
CA ILE A 36 -16.90 -12.37 -9.88
C ILE A 36 -17.12 -11.16 -8.96
N ASP A 37 -17.81 -10.13 -9.43
CA ASP A 37 -18.14 -8.95 -8.61
C ASP A 37 -18.93 -9.36 -7.36
N ASN A 38 -19.97 -10.20 -7.50
CA ASN A 38 -20.73 -10.72 -6.37
C ASN A 38 -19.85 -11.53 -5.40
N TYR A 39 -18.97 -12.39 -5.92
CA TYR A 39 -18.06 -13.17 -5.09
C TYR A 39 -17.14 -12.27 -4.25
N ILE A 40 -16.51 -11.27 -4.86
CA ILE A 40 -15.61 -10.34 -4.17
C ILE A 40 -16.37 -9.51 -3.15
N ARG A 41 -17.56 -9.00 -3.48
CA ARG A 41 -18.38 -8.18 -2.59
C ARG A 41 -18.79 -8.90 -1.31
N ASN A 42 -18.95 -10.23 -1.37
CA ASN A 42 -19.35 -11.07 -0.25
C ASN A 42 -18.18 -11.43 0.69
N LYS A 43 -16.93 -11.01 0.39
CA LYS A 43 -15.80 -11.24 1.30
C LYS A 43 -15.87 -10.30 2.51
N PRO A 44 -15.66 -10.81 3.74
CA PRO A 44 -15.69 -9.98 4.95
C PRO A 44 -14.58 -8.91 4.98
N ASN A 45 -13.43 -9.20 4.35
CA ASN A 45 -12.27 -8.30 4.26
C ASN A 45 -11.98 -7.87 2.82
N ARG A 46 -13.03 -7.61 2.00
CA ARG A 46 -12.84 -7.42 0.55
C ARG A 46 -11.79 -6.37 0.16
N SER A 47 -11.71 -5.25 0.88
CA SER A 47 -10.83 -4.14 0.50
C SER A 47 -9.36 -4.50 0.75
N GLU A 48 -9.09 -5.19 1.85
CA GLU A 48 -7.76 -5.71 2.16
C GLU A 48 -7.36 -6.81 1.18
N TRP A 49 -8.26 -7.78 0.94
CA TRP A 49 -8.03 -8.83 -0.03
C TRP A 49 -7.77 -8.30 -1.45
N MET A 50 -8.54 -7.30 -1.91
CA MET A 50 -8.29 -6.65 -3.20
C MET A 50 -6.94 -5.95 -3.24
N ARG A 51 -6.56 -5.26 -2.15
CA ARG A 51 -5.27 -4.58 -2.06
C ARG A 51 -4.12 -5.57 -2.20
N GLU A 52 -4.14 -6.67 -1.45
CA GLU A 52 -3.11 -7.71 -1.51
C GLU A 52 -2.97 -8.30 -2.92
N VAL A 53 -4.08 -8.68 -3.53
CA VAL A 53 -4.08 -9.28 -4.87
C VAL A 53 -3.55 -8.30 -5.93
N LEU A 54 -4.00 -7.05 -5.89
CA LEU A 54 -3.60 -6.03 -6.86
C LEU A 54 -2.12 -5.63 -6.69
N VAL A 55 -1.67 -5.44 -5.45
CA VAL A 55 -0.27 -5.09 -5.16
C VAL A 55 0.67 -6.22 -5.58
N ALA A 56 0.34 -7.47 -5.23
CA ALA A 56 1.16 -8.62 -5.60
C ALA A 56 1.29 -8.76 -7.13
N ALA A 57 0.18 -8.59 -7.87
CA ALA A 57 0.21 -8.62 -9.33
C ALA A 57 1.05 -7.48 -9.92
N ALA A 58 0.87 -6.25 -9.43
CA ALA A 58 1.59 -5.08 -9.93
C ALA A 58 3.12 -5.19 -9.68
N LEU A 59 3.53 -5.65 -8.50
CA LEU A 59 4.95 -5.84 -8.17
C LEU A 59 5.59 -6.90 -9.08
N ALA A 60 4.90 -8.04 -9.29
CA ALA A 60 5.40 -9.08 -10.19
C ALA A 60 5.58 -8.58 -11.63
N GLU A 61 4.65 -7.74 -12.12
CA GLU A 61 4.78 -7.12 -13.44
C GLU A 61 5.97 -6.15 -13.50
N MET A 62 6.14 -5.29 -12.50
CA MET A 62 7.27 -4.34 -12.42
C MET A 62 8.63 -5.05 -12.43
N GLU A 63 8.76 -6.14 -11.66
CA GLU A 63 9.98 -6.95 -11.63
C GLU A 63 10.27 -7.58 -12.99
N SER A 64 9.24 -8.14 -13.65
CA SER A 64 9.39 -8.75 -14.97
C SER A 64 9.76 -7.75 -16.07
N ASN A 65 9.25 -6.52 -16.00
CA ASN A 65 9.55 -5.47 -16.97
C ASN A 65 10.96 -4.90 -16.80
N THR A 66 11.48 -4.89 -15.57
CA THR A 66 12.82 -4.35 -15.27
C THR A 66 13.96 -5.25 -15.77
N GLN A 67 13.67 -6.53 -16.10
CA GLN A 67 14.66 -7.47 -16.66
C GLN A 67 14.76 -7.46 -18.19
N SER A 68 13.98 -6.62 -18.87
CA SER A 68 13.91 -6.57 -20.34
C SER A 68 14.51 -5.29 -20.98
N ASP A 69 15.13 -4.41 -20.19
CA ASP A 69 15.92 -3.24 -20.63
C ASP A 69 17.42 -3.44 -20.32
#